data_AF-A0A7C5ZHB5-F1
#
_entry.id   AF-A0A7C5ZHB5-F1
#
_cell.length_a   1.000
_cell.length_b   1.000
_cell.length_c   1.000
_cell.angle_alpha   90.00
_cell.angle_beta   90.00
_cell.angle_gamma   90.00
#
_symmetry.space_group_name_H-M   'P 1'
#
loop_
_entity.id
_entity.type
_entity.pdbx_description
1 polymer ?
#
loop_
_entity_poly.entity_id
_entity_poly.type
_entity_poly.pdbx_seq_one_letter_code
_entity_poly.pdbx_strand_id
1 'polypeptide(L)'
;MPSDAAQTVAEFRRYADLIRGLLRSDAGFVPEAESATAVQVERGVVFPQAIVDPRGVDQQAVARLIELGFNDRLPGMAVVDRSGHHRPVYRGLLVYSWLQAFGLVYETLSQTDFGRWEEGLRPWCDLLESELGQIEWAANEPMPAGRGSSATESAWIALALHVAGKRFVRDAWTDLASDTFGKLIRSHHLIGTGPFLLASAWDNPETHWYHELVLLHAAASYAVQAEDRTLAAAVAQNAEFHQQQTQPDHATTQPWA
;
A
#
# COMPACT_ATOMS: atom_id res chain seq x y z
N MET A 1 -5.37 35.97 9.18
CA MET A 1 -4.84 34.91 8.30
C MET A 1 -5.00 33.60 9.06
N PRO A 2 -5.75 32.60 8.57
CA PRO A 2 -5.69 31.26 9.16
C PRO A 2 -4.22 30.81 9.18
N SER A 3 -3.80 30.12 10.25
CA SER A 3 -2.46 29.53 10.27
C SER A 3 -2.34 28.52 9.13
N ASP A 4 -1.13 28.38 8.60
CA ASP A 4 -0.81 27.42 7.54
C ASP A 4 -1.35 26.02 7.86
N ALA A 5 -1.18 25.58 9.12
CA ALA A 5 -1.72 24.32 9.63
C ALA A 5 -3.27 24.20 9.53
N ALA A 6 -4.01 25.27 9.77
CA ALA A 6 -5.47 25.26 9.67
C ALA A 6 -5.94 25.13 8.21
N GLN A 7 -5.19 25.72 7.28
CA GLN A 7 -5.43 25.57 5.85
C GLN A 7 -5.12 24.14 5.38
N THR A 8 -3.98 23.57 5.79
CA THR A 8 -3.61 22.18 5.47
C THR A 8 -4.67 21.19 5.95
N VAL A 9 -5.17 21.33 7.19
CA VAL A 9 -6.22 20.46 7.74
C VAL A 9 -7.53 20.59 6.95
N ALA A 10 -7.88 21.80 6.51
CA ALA A 10 -9.07 22.02 5.68
C ALA A 10 -8.93 21.36 4.30
N GLU A 11 -7.75 21.42 3.69
CA GLU A 11 -7.45 20.75 2.43
C GLU A 11 -7.51 19.23 2.57
N PHE A 12 -6.94 18.65 3.63
CA PHE A 12 -7.06 17.22 3.90
C PHE A 12 -8.51 16.77 4.08
N ARG A 13 -9.34 17.54 4.79
CA ARG A 13 -10.78 17.24 4.91
C ARG A 13 -11.48 17.28 3.55
N ARG A 14 -11.20 18.30 2.74
CA ARG A 14 -11.75 18.42 1.39
C ARG A 14 -11.39 17.20 0.53
N TYR A 15 -10.12 16.78 0.53
CA TYR A 15 -9.70 15.59 -0.20
C TYR A 15 -10.34 14.31 0.34
N ALA A 16 -10.43 14.17 1.67
CA ALA A 16 -11.11 13.03 2.28
C ALA A 16 -12.60 12.97 1.88
N ASP A 17 -13.28 14.10 1.77
CA ASP A 17 -14.68 14.15 1.33
C ASP A 17 -14.84 13.84 -0.17
N LEU A 18 -13.92 14.29 -1.02
CA LEU A 18 -13.89 13.91 -2.44
C LEU A 18 -13.69 12.40 -2.60
N ILE A 19 -12.71 11.83 -1.88
CA ILE A 19 -12.46 10.39 -1.86
C ILE A 19 -13.71 9.66 -1.36
N ARG A 20 -14.30 10.09 -0.24
CA ARG A 20 -15.53 9.49 0.30
C ARG A 20 -16.67 9.49 -0.72
N GLY A 21 -16.82 10.54 -1.52
CA GLY A 21 -17.80 10.59 -2.61
C GLY A 21 -17.55 9.53 -3.69
N LEU A 22 -16.29 9.25 -4.00
CA LEU A 22 -15.90 8.20 -4.96
C LEU A 22 -16.04 6.78 -4.37
N LEU A 23 -15.94 6.64 -3.05
CA LEU A 23 -16.05 5.34 -2.36
C LEU A 23 -17.50 4.84 -2.20
N ARG A 24 -18.51 5.70 -2.39
CA ARG A 24 -19.94 5.35 -2.31
C ARG A 24 -20.44 4.63 -3.58
N SER A 25 -19.74 3.57 -3.98
CA SER A 25 -20.30 2.61 -4.90
C SER A 25 -21.28 1.72 -4.12
N ASP A 26 -22.58 1.97 -4.26
CA ASP A 26 -23.64 1.06 -3.79
C ASP A 26 -23.62 -0.29 -4.54
N ALA A 27 -22.83 -0.41 -5.61
CA ALA A 27 -22.61 -1.68 -6.28
C ALA A 27 -21.62 -2.52 -5.45
N GLY A 28 -22.11 -3.66 -4.95
CA GLY A 28 -21.26 -4.71 -4.37
C GLY A 28 -20.18 -5.14 -5.34
N PHE A 29 -19.05 -5.61 -4.82
CA PHE A 29 -17.92 -6.05 -5.65
C PHE A 29 -18.33 -7.27 -6.48
N VAL A 30 -18.08 -7.20 -7.80
CA VAL A 30 -18.27 -8.33 -8.71
C VAL A 30 -16.93 -8.68 -9.33
N PRO A 31 -16.45 -9.93 -9.21
CA PRO A 31 -15.22 -10.34 -9.86
C PRO A 31 -15.40 -10.44 -11.38
N GLU A 32 -14.52 -9.77 -12.12
CA GLU A 32 -14.48 -9.72 -13.59
C GLU A 32 -13.30 -10.53 -14.17
N ALA A 33 -12.18 -10.62 -13.43
CA ALA A 33 -10.93 -11.24 -13.90
C ALA A 33 -10.45 -12.40 -13.02
N GLU A 34 -11.26 -12.85 -12.06
CA GLU A 34 -10.88 -13.95 -11.17
C GLU A 34 -10.92 -15.30 -11.85
N SER A 35 -10.02 -16.19 -11.41
CA SER A 35 -9.92 -17.55 -11.93
C SER A 35 -9.47 -18.53 -10.83
N ALA A 36 -9.17 -19.76 -11.21
CA ALA A 36 -8.59 -20.75 -10.31
C ALA A 36 -7.18 -20.37 -9.82
N THR A 37 -6.50 -19.44 -10.51
CA THR A 37 -5.11 -19.03 -10.25
C THR A 37 -4.94 -17.51 -10.15
N ALA A 38 -6.04 -16.75 -10.16
CA ALA A 38 -5.99 -15.29 -10.02
C ALA A 38 -7.10 -14.78 -9.10
N VAL A 39 -6.77 -13.76 -8.29
CA VAL A 39 -7.69 -13.04 -7.41
C VAL A 39 -7.56 -11.54 -7.64
N GLN A 40 -8.66 -10.81 -7.55
CA GLN A 40 -8.64 -9.38 -7.88
C GLN A 40 -8.20 -8.49 -6.73
N VAL A 41 -7.36 -7.50 -7.05
CA VAL A 41 -6.90 -6.47 -6.11
C VAL A 41 -8.05 -5.57 -5.66
N GLU A 42 -9.10 -5.41 -6.49
CA GLU A 42 -10.28 -4.62 -6.16
C GLU A 42 -11.09 -5.19 -4.98
N ARG A 43 -10.84 -6.44 -4.55
CA ARG A 43 -11.33 -6.93 -3.24
C ARG A 43 -10.81 -6.11 -2.06
N GLY A 44 -9.76 -5.31 -2.26
CA GLY A 44 -9.29 -4.30 -1.32
C GLY A 44 -10.30 -3.18 -1.05
N VAL A 45 -11.38 -3.05 -1.85
CA VAL A 45 -12.49 -2.10 -1.61
C VAL A 45 -13.17 -2.29 -0.26
N VAL A 46 -13.00 -3.46 0.36
CA VAL A 46 -13.44 -3.74 1.72
C VAL A 46 -12.90 -2.72 2.74
N PHE A 47 -11.69 -2.18 2.54
CA PHE A 47 -11.10 -1.19 3.44
C PHE A 47 -11.83 0.15 3.39
N PRO A 48 -11.97 0.82 2.22
CA PRO A 48 -12.76 2.03 2.16
C PRO A 48 -14.23 1.83 2.56
N GLN A 49 -14.83 0.66 2.28
CA GLN A 49 -16.17 0.33 2.79
C GLN A 49 -16.19 0.32 4.32
N ALA A 50 -15.22 -0.33 4.97
CA ALA A 50 -15.10 -0.36 6.43
C ALA A 50 -14.87 1.04 7.04
N ILE A 51 -14.20 1.95 6.34
CA ILE A 51 -14.06 3.35 6.77
C ILE A 51 -15.41 4.09 6.77
N VAL A 52 -16.27 3.81 5.78
CA VAL A 52 -17.56 4.49 5.63
C VAL A 52 -18.63 3.89 6.55
N ASP A 53 -18.74 2.56 6.56
CA ASP A 53 -19.67 1.82 7.41
C ASP A 53 -19.06 0.46 7.80
N PRO A 54 -18.44 0.36 9.01
CA PRO A 54 -17.88 -0.89 9.51
C PRO A 54 -18.88 -2.05 9.57
N ARG A 55 -20.18 -1.76 9.75
CA ARG A 55 -21.23 -2.79 9.86
C ARG A 55 -21.75 -3.24 8.49
N GLY A 56 -21.54 -2.44 7.46
CA GLY A 56 -21.98 -2.66 6.09
C GLY A 56 -20.96 -3.37 5.19
N VAL A 57 -19.86 -3.88 5.76
CA VAL A 57 -18.81 -4.53 4.98
C VAL A 57 -19.32 -5.79 4.29
N ASP A 58 -19.15 -5.84 2.97
CA ASP A 58 -19.56 -6.97 2.13
C ASP A 58 -18.69 -8.21 2.43
N GLN A 59 -19.25 -9.17 3.15
CA GLN A 59 -18.57 -10.42 3.48
C GLN A 59 -18.26 -11.28 2.23
N GLN A 60 -18.94 -11.07 1.09
CA GLN A 60 -18.63 -11.78 -0.16
C GLN A 60 -17.32 -11.31 -0.79
N ALA A 61 -16.98 -10.02 -0.63
CA ALA A 61 -15.68 -9.49 -1.02
C ALA A 61 -14.54 -10.19 -0.27
N VAL A 62 -14.82 -10.73 0.92
CA VAL A 62 -13.84 -11.36 1.83
C VAL A 62 -13.84 -12.88 1.74
N ALA A 63 -14.99 -13.50 1.49
CA ALA A 63 -15.15 -14.95 1.51
C ALA A 63 -14.14 -15.71 0.63
N ARG A 64 -13.90 -15.23 -0.60
CA ARG A 64 -12.98 -15.87 -1.55
C ARG A 64 -11.55 -15.90 -1.06
N LEU A 65 -11.08 -14.82 -0.47
CA LEU A 65 -9.68 -14.70 -0.07
C LEU A 65 -9.44 -15.38 1.28
N ILE A 66 -10.46 -15.49 2.15
CA ILE A 66 -10.46 -16.42 3.29
C ILE A 66 -10.34 -17.86 2.78
N GLU A 67 -11.16 -18.27 1.80
CA GLU A 67 -11.09 -19.61 1.19
C GLU A 67 -9.69 -19.89 0.63
N LEU A 68 -9.09 -18.93 -0.06
CA LEU A 68 -7.73 -19.04 -0.60
C LEU A 68 -6.66 -19.16 0.49
N GLY A 69 -6.86 -18.56 1.66
CA GLY A 69 -5.96 -18.70 2.81
C GLY A 69 -5.80 -20.15 3.28
N PHE A 70 -6.82 -20.98 3.08
CA PHE A 70 -6.81 -22.41 3.43
C PHE A 70 -6.40 -23.33 2.27
N ASN A 71 -5.99 -22.77 1.13
CA ASN A 71 -5.68 -23.54 -0.07
C ASN A 71 -4.16 -23.69 -0.27
N ASP A 72 -3.68 -24.90 -0.52
CA ASP A 72 -2.27 -25.17 -0.82
C ASP A 72 -1.74 -24.43 -2.07
N ARG A 73 -2.64 -23.90 -2.90
CA ARG A 73 -2.31 -23.10 -4.09
C ARG A 73 -2.04 -21.63 -3.80
N LEU A 74 -2.19 -21.17 -2.56
CA LEU A 74 -1.98 -19.78 -2.19
C LEU A 74 -0.66 -19.18 -2.72
N PRO A 75 0.51 -19.86 -2.61
CA PRO A 75 1.77 -19.33 -3.14
C PRO A 75 1.77 -19.11 -4.67
N GLY A 76 0.94 -19.85 -5.41
CA GLY A 76 0.81 -19.73 -6.87
C GLY A 76 -0.30 -18.77 -7.32
N MET A 77 -0.98 -18.10 -6.39
CA MET A 77 -2.10 -17.22 -6.70
C MET A 77 -1.61 -15.86 -7.21
N ALA A 78 -1.96 -15.49 -8.45
CA ALA A 78 -1.71 -14.16 -8.98
C ALA A 78 -2.72 -13.15 -8.41
N VAL A 79 -2.26 -11.93 -8.11
CA VAL A 79 -3.16 -10.82 -7.78
C VAL A 79 -3.23 -9.87 -8.98
N VAL A 80 -4.43 -9.70 -9.54
CA VAL A 80 -4.66 -8.98 -10.79
C VAL A 80 -5.66 -7.82 -10.62
N ASP A 81 -5.65 -6.87 -11.55
CA ASP A 81 -6.74 -5.89 -11.67
C ASP A 81 -7.95 -6.45 -12.45
N ARG A 82 -9.02 -5.66 -12.57
CA ARG A 82 -10.20 -5.99 -13.37
C ARG A 82 -9.93 -6.31 -14.84
N SER A 83 -8.81 -5.84 -15.39
CA SER A 83 -8.40 -6.12 -16.76
C SER A 83 -7.49 -7.36 -16.85
N GLY A 84 -7.24 -8.05 -15.73
CA GLY A 84 -6.37 -9.22 -15.64
C GLY A 84 -4.88 -8.87 -15.59
N HIS A 85 -4.50 -7.60 -15.45
CA HIS A 85 -3.09 -7.25 -15.35
C HIS A 85 -2.54 -7.55 -13.96
N HIS A 86 -1.34 -8.12 -13.93
CA HIS A 86 -0.56 -8.25 -12.70
C HIS A 86 0.31 -7.01 -12.49
N ARG A 87 0.47 -6.60 -11.22
CA ARG A 87 1.49 -5.64 -10.79
C ARG A 87 2.13 -6.15 -9.49
N PRO A 88 3.45 -5.96 -9.32
CA PRO A 88 4.18 -6.40 -8.12
C PRO A 88 3.52 -5.98 -6.80
N VAL A 89 3.03 -4.74 -6.74
CA VAL A 89 2.45 -4.18 -5.51
C VAL A 89 1.07 -4.72 -5.13
N TYR A 90 0.35 -5.36 -6.06
CA TYR A 90 -1.06 -5.69 -5.84
C TYR A 90 -1.28 -6.65 -4.68
N ARG A 91 -0.38 -7.62 -4.47
CA ARG A 91 -0.53 -8.56 -3.35
C ARG A 91 -0.36 -7.88 -1.99
N GLY A 92 0.73 -7.14 -1.81
CA GLY A 92 0.96 -6.37 -0.58
C GLY A 92 -0.17 -5.37 -0.31
N LEU A 93 -0.62 -4.66 -1.34
CA LEU A 93 -1.75 -3.71 -1.25
C LEU A 93 -3.06 -4.39 -0.84
N LEU A 94 -3.39 -5.54 -1.44
CA LEU A 94 -4.60 -6.29 -1.13
C LEU A 94 -4.61 -6.75 0.33
N VAL A 95 -3.52 -7.40 0.77
CA VAL A 95 -3.39 -7.89 2.15
C VAL A 95 -3.37 -6.73 3.15
N TYR A 96 -2.67 -5.63 2.83
CA TYR A 96 -2.70 -4.41 3.65
C TYR A 96 -4.13 -3.88 3.84
N SER A 97 -4.87 -3.71 2.74
CA SER A 97 -6.24 -3.19 2.78
C SER A 97 -7.12 -4.06 3.67
N TRP A 98 -6.94 -5.37 3.57
CA TRP A 98 -7.68 -6.34 4.36
C TRP A 98 -7.36 -6.32 5.85
N LEU A 99 -6.08 -6.23 6.21
CA LEU A 99 -5.67 -6.10 7.60
C LEU A 99 -6.21 -4.81 8.23
N GLN A 100 -6.23 -3.71 7.46
CA GLN A 100 -6.85 -2.46 7.90
C GLN A 100 -8.36 -2.60 8.07
N ALA A 101 -9.05 -3.23 7.11
CA ALA A 101 -10.48 -3.48 7.19
C ALA A 101 -10.83 -4.33 8.41
N PHE A 102 -10.13 -5.46 8.62
CA PHE A 102 -10.27 -6.31 9.80
C PHE A 102 -10.12 -5.48 11.07
N GLY A 103 -9.10 -4.62 11.09
CA GLY A 103 -8.82 -3.74 12.19
C GLY A 103 -9.90 -2.71 12.53
N LEU A 104 -10.76 -2.36 11.57
CA LEU A 104 -11.91 -1.47 11.75
C LEU A 104 -13.18 -2.23 12.13
N VAL A 105 -13.34 -3.47 11.68
CA VAL A 105 -14.59 -4.23 11.85
C VAL A 105 -14.57 -5.25 12.98
N TYR A 106 -13.41 -5.62 13.54
CA TYR A 106 -13.30 -6.79 14.42
C TYR A 106 -14.24 -6.77 15.63
N GLU A 107 -14.54 -5.60 16.20
CA GLU A 107 -15.46 -5.44 17.33
C GLU A 107 -16.94 -5.62 16.94
N THR A 108 -17.23 -5.55 15.65
CA THR A 108 -18.58 -5.67 15.08
C THR A 108 -18.84 -7.06 14.48
N LEU A 109 -17.80 -7.86 14.29
CA LEU A 109 -17.93 -9.21 13.72
C LEU A 109 -18.60 -10.16 14.71
N SER A 110 -19.34 -11.13 14.18
CA SER A 110 -19.73 -12.30 14.96
C SER A 110 -18.47 -13.08 15.37
N GLN A 111 -18.56 -13.88 16.44
CA GLN A 111 -17.44 -14.72 16.86
C GLN A 111 -16.96 -15.65 15.73
N THR A 112 -17.89 -16.18 14.93
CA THR A 112 -17.58 -17.05 13.78
C THR A 112 -16.86 -16.28 12.68
N ASP A 113 -17.31 -15.08 12.34
CA ASP A 113 -16.66 -14.29 11.29
C ASP A 113 -15.30 -13.77 11.75
N PHE A 114 -15.16 -13.36 13.01
CA PHE A 114 -13.87 -12.99 13.58
C PHE A 114 -12.83 -14.12 13.39
N GLY A 115 -13.16 -15.36 13.78
CA GLY A 115 -12.26 -16.49 13.62
C GLY A 115 -11.90 -16.74 12.15
N ARG A 116 -12.86 -16.63 11.23
CA ARG A 116 -12.60 -16.80 9.78
C ARG A 116 -11.68 -15.73 9.21
N TRP A 117 -11.83 -14.48 9.63
CA TRP A 117 -10.94 -13.40 9.22
C TRP A 117 -9.53 -13.60 9.78
N GLU A 118 -9.42 -13.90 11.07
CA GLU A 118 -8.14 -14.10 11.75
C GLU A 118 -7.35 -15.26 11.13
N GLU A 119 -7.98 -16.42 10.99
CA GLU A 119 -7.38 -17.63 10.43
C GLU A 119 -7.12 -17.49 8.94
N GLY A 120 -8.02 -16.83 8.20
CA GLY A 120 -7.88 -16.62 6.76
C GLY A 120 -6.76 -15.65 6.39
N LEU A 121 -6.46 -14.64 7.22
CA LEU A 121 -5.44 -13.62 6.94
C LEU A 121 -4.01 -14.07 7.26
N ARG A 122 -3.82 -14.94 8.25
CA ARG A 122 -2.50 -15.36 8.71
C ARG A 122 -1.66 -16.03 7.60
N PRO A 123 -2.20 -16.98 6.80
CA PRO A 123 -1.47 -17.59 5.68
C PRO A 123 -1.00 -16.59 4.63
N TRP A 124 -1.77 -15.53 4.36
CA TRP A 124 -1.33 -14.44 3.48
C TRP A 124 -0.14 -13.70 4.05
N CYS A 125 -0.12 -13.45 5.35
CA CYS A 125 1.01 -12.79 6.02
C CYS A 125 2.27 -13.66 6.02
N ASP A 126 2.12 -14.97 6.25
CA ASP A 126 3.25 -15.92 6.18
C ASP A 126 3.81 -16.01 4.73
N LEU A 127 2.94 -15.99 3.71
CA LEU A 127 3.36 -15.89 2.31
C LEU A 127 4.16 -14.60 2.06
N LEU A 128 3.64 -13.47 2.51
CA LEU A 128 4.27 -12.17 2.37
C LEU A 128 5.65 -12.10 3.05
N GLU A 129 5.80 -12.68 4.24
CA GLU A 129 7.08 -12.81 4.93
C GLU A 129 8.11 -13.58 4.10
N SER A 130 7.70 -14.73 3.53
CA SER A 130 8.55 -15.53 2.65
C SER A 130 8.99 -14.75 1.41
N GLU A 131 8.06 -14.04 0.77
CA GLU A 131 8.32 -13.23 -0.43
C GLU A 131 9.25 -12.06 -0.15
N LEU A 132 9.04 -11.34 0.97
CA LEU A 132 9.92 -10.24 1.37
C LEU A 132 11.36 -10.72 1.58
N GLY A 133 11.53 -11.92 2.14
CA GLY A 133 12.84 -12.54 2.31
C GLY A 133 13.58 -12.84 1.00
N GLN A 134 12.89 -12.91 -0.13
CA GLN A 134 13.48 -13.12 -1.45
C GLN A 134 13.81 -11.82 -2.20
N ILE A 135 13.35 -10.67 -1.72
CA ILE A 135 13.61 -9.38 -2.37
C ILE A 135 14.95 -8.82 -1.88
N GLU A 136 15.93 -8.79 -2.78
CA GLU A 136 17.26 -8.26 -2.50
C GLU A 136 17.26 -6.73 -2.49
N TRP A 137 17.78 -6.16 -1.40
CA TRP A 137 18.09 -4.74 -1.29
C TRP A 137 19.60 -4.53 -1.29
N ALA A 138 20.10 -3.62 -2.12
CA ALA A 138 21.51 -3.22 -2.08
C ALA A 138 21.79 -2.51 -0.74
N ALA A 139 22.71 -3.04 0.06
CA ALA A 139 22.93 -2.55 1.42
C ALA A 139 23.61 -1.17 1.49
N ASN A 140 24.42 -0.83 0.48
CA ASN A 140 25.33 0.32 0.50
C ASN A 140 25.31 1.14 -0.80
N GLU A 141 24.28 0.99 -1.62
CA GLU A 141 24.13 1.70 -2.89
C GLU A 141 22.72 2.29 -2.97
N PRO A 142 22.55 3.45 -3.62
CA PRO A 142 21.22 3.94 -3.98
C PRO A 142 20.44 2.89 -4.76
N MET A 143 19.16 2.71 -4.43
CA MET A 143 18.26 1.83 -5.19
C MET A 143 18.07 2.39 -6.59
N PRO A 144 18.48 1.70 -7.67
CA PRO A 144 18.32 2.22 -9.03
C PRO A 144 16.85 2.19 -9.47
N ALA A 145 16.45 3.13 -10.32
CA ALA A 145 15.08 3.22 -10.84
C ALA A 145 14.62 1.94 -11.57
N GLY A 146 15.53 1.25 -12.26
CA GLY A 146 15.28 -0.06 -12.86
C GLY A 146 14.86 -1.17 -11.87
N ARG A 147 15.09 -0.99 -10.57
CA ARG A 147 14.63 -1.88 -9.48
C ARG A 147 13.35 -1.37 -8.79
N GLY A 148 12.72 -0.30 -9.28
CA GLY A 148 11.54 0.31 -8.66
C GLY A 148 10.37 -0.65 -8.48
N SER A 149 10.21 -1.63 -9.37
CA SER A 149 9.23 -2.71 -9.24
C SER A 149 9.44 -3.53 -7.94
N SER A 150 10.67 -3.97 -7.66
CA SER A 150 10.99 -4.75 -6.46
C SER A 150 10.97 -3.89 -5.19
N ALA A 151 11.40 -2.63 -5.30
CA ALA A 151 11.35 -1.69 -4.18
C ALA A 151 9.91 -1.39 -3.75
N THR A 152 9.02 -1.14 -4.73
CA THR A 152 7.60 -0.92 -4.46
C THR A 152 6.92 -2.16 -3.90
N GLU A 153 7.20 -3.34 -4.45
CA GLU A 153 6.70 -4.63 -3.93
C GLU A 153 7.10 -4.84 -2.47
N SER A 154 8.40 -4.76 -2.17
CA SER A 154 8.89 -4.93 -0.80
C SER A 154 8.34 -3.90 0.17
N ALA A 155 8.18 -2.63 -0.22
CA ALA A 155 7.59 -1.59 0.64
C ALA A 155 6.12 -1.88 0.98
N TRP A 156 5.31 -2.33 0.02
CA TRP A 156 3.90 -2.68 0.27
C TRP A 156 3.76 -3.97 1.07
N ILE A 157 4.62 -4.96 0.83
CA ILE A 157 4.69 -6.16 1.66
C ILE A 157 5.07 -5.81 3.10
N ALA A 158 6.13 -5.02 3.30
CA ALA A 158 6.57 -4.56 4.61
C ALA A 158 5.48 -3.76 5.33
N LEU A 159 4.75 -2.90 4.62
CA LEU A 159 3.62 -2.17 5.19
C LEU A 159 2.50 -3.11 5.66
N ALA A 160 2.13 -4.11 4.85
CA ALA A 160 1.16 -5.12 5.25
C ALA A 160 1.62 -5.89 6.49
N LEU A 161 2.89 -6.34 6.51
CA LEU A 161 3.47 -7.06 7.65
C LEU A 161 3.55 -6.21 8.92
N HIS A 162 3.79 -4.89 8.81
CA HIS A 162 3.73 -4.00 9.97
C HIS A 162 2.33 -4.02 10.63
N VAL A 163 1.28 -3.85 9.81
CA VAL A 163 -0.10 -3.90 10.30
C VAL A 163 -0.42 -5.27 10.88
N ALA A 164 -0.01 -6.35 10.19
CA ALA A 164 -0.18 -7.71 10.66
C ALA A 164 0.50 -7.93 12.02
N GLY A 165 1.75 -7.49 12.18
CA GLY A 165 2.50 -7.64 13.43
C GLY A 165 1.84 -6.93 14.60
N LYS A 166 1.26 -5.73 14.38
CA LYS A 166 0.46 -5.03 15.39
C LYS A 166 -0.84 -5.77 15.73
N ARG A 167 -1.52 -6.36 14.74
CA ARG A 167 -2.83 -7.01 14.93
C ARG A 167 -2.73 -8.40 15.54
N PHE A 168 -1.75 -9.18 15.12
CA PHE A 168 -1.53 -10.55 15.57
C PHE A 168 -0.46 -10.65 16.68
N VAL A 169 0.05 -9.53 17.16
CA VAL A 169 1.08 -9.44 18.21
C VAL A 169 2.30 -10.30 17.87
N ARG A 170 2.89 -10.03 16.70
CA ARG A 170 4.06 -10.74 16.17
C ARG A 170 5.17 -9.76 15.81
N ASP A 171 6.11 -9.59 16.74
CA ASP A 171 7.21 -8.61 16.62
C ASP A 171 8.10 -8.85 15.40
N ALA A 172 8.31 -10.13 15.03
CA ALA A 172 9.10 -10.49 13.85
C ALA A 172 8.63 -9.80 12.56
N TRP A 173 7.32 -9.61 12.39
CA TRP A 173 6.78 -8.92 11.22
C TRP A 173 6.98 -7.40 11.27
N THR A 174 6.86 -6.80 12.46
CA THR A 174 7.18 -5.37 12.63
C THR A 174 8.67 -5.09 12.46
N ASP A 175 9.54 -6.02 12.85
CA ASP A 175 10.99 -5.93 12.67
C ASP A 175 11.38 -6.01 11.20
N LEU A 176 10.80 -6.96 10.43
CA LEU A 176 11.00 -7.06 8.98
C LEU A 176 10.55 -5.78 8.25
N ALA A 177 9.43 -5.22 8.68
CA ALA A 177 8.95 -3.95 8.13
C ALA A 177 9.92 -2.81 8.45
N SER A 178 10.38 -2.72 9.71
CA SER A 178 11.35 -1.71 10.13
C SER A 178 12.68 -1.82 9.39
N ASP A 179 13.18 -3.03 9.16
CA ASP A 179 14.41 -3.23 8.37
C ASP A 179 14.22 -2.78 6.92
N THR A 180 13.08 -3.12 6.30
CA THR A 180 12.77 -2.73 4.91
C THR A 180 12.70 -1.21 4.74
N PHE A 181 11.95 -0.52 5.59
CA PHE A 181 11.89 0.94 5.54
C PHE A 181 13.20 1.60 5.98
N GLY A 182 13.96 0.97 6.87
CA GLY A 182 15.33 1.37 7.20
C GLY A 182 16.28 1.31 6.00
N LYS A 183 16.16 0.27 5.15
CA LYS A 183 16.90 0.16 3.88
C LYS A 183 16.50 1.27 2.90
N LEU A 184 15.20 1.59 2.80
CA LEU A 184 14.70 2.70 1.98
C LEU A 184 15.29 4.05 2.44
N ILE A 185 15.30 4.33 3.74
CA ILE A 185 15.91 5.55 4.31
C ILE A 185 17.41 5.61 3.97
N ARG A 186 18.14 4.51 4.16
CA ARG A 186 19.58 4.47 3.85
C ARG A 186 19.84 4.74 2.37
N SER A 187 19.06 4.13 1.48
CA SER A 187 19.11 4.41 0.04
C SER A 187 18.87 5.89 -0.27
N HIS A 188 17.84 6.49 0.32
CA HIS A 188 17.53 7.91 0.15
C HIS A 188 18.67 8.83 0.62
N HIS A 189 19.24 8.56 1.79
CA HIS A 189 20.38 9.33 2.29
C HIS A 189 21.63 9.23 1.40
N LEU A 190 21.84 8.11 0.71
CA LEU A 190 22.94 7.97 -0.25
C LEU A 190 22.72 8.82 -1.50
N ILE A 191 21.46 9.10 -1.87
CA ILE A 191 21.10 10.07 -2.92
C ILE A 191 21.29 11.51 -2.41
N GLY A 192 21.12 11.71 -1.09
CA GLY A 192 21.35 12.98 -0.39
C GLY A 192 20.08 13.79 -0.24
N THR A 193 19.54 14.27 -1.35
CA THR A 193 18.25 14.98 -1.41
C THR A 193 17.54 14.59 -2.70
N GLY A 194 16.24 14.24 -2.63
CA GLY A 194 15.42 14.03 -3.82
C GLY A 194 14.61 12.71 -3.80
N PRO A 195 14.61 11.93 -4.89
CA PRO A 195 13.77 10.74 -5.01
C PRO A 195 14.23 9.58 -4.11
N PHE A 196 13.43 8.52 -4.01
CA PHE A 196 13.84 7.27 -3.34
C PHE A 196 14.70 6.39 -4.24
N LEU A 197 14.48 6.48 -5.55
CA LEU A 197 15.13 5.73 -6.59
C LEU A 197 16.07 6.63 -7.39
N LEU A 198 17.29 6.14 -7.63
CA LEU A 198 18.28 6.79 -8.46
C LEU A 198 17.99 6.51 -9.94
N ALA A 199 17.49 7.52 -10.66
CA ALA A 199 17.30 7.46 -12.11
C ALA A 199 18.59 7.71 -12.88
N SER A 200 18.72 7.05 -14.02
CA SER A 200 19.76 7.24 -15.04
C SER A 200 19.15 7.80 -16.33
N ALA A 201 20.01 8.23 -17.27
CA ALA A 201 19.57 8.72 -18.57
C ALA A 201 18.88 7.65 -19.44
N TRP A 202 18.93 6.37 -19.06
CA TRP A 202 18.31 5.26 -19.78
C TRP A 202 16.95 4.85 -19.20
N ASP A 203 16.57 5.37 -18.03
CA ASP A 203 15.32 5.02 -17.38
C ASP A 203 14.14 5.74 -18.02
N ASN A 204 13.01 5.04 -18.15
CA ASN A 204 11.78 5.66 -18.60
C ASN A 204 11.21 6.53 -17.46
N PRO A 205 10.98 7.85 -17.68
CA PRO A 205 10.52 8.75 -16.64
C PRO A 205 9.13 8.40 -16.10
N GLU A 206 8.19 7.93 -16.93
CA GLU A 206 6.84 7.57 -16.49
C GLU A 206 6.87 6.37 -15.53
N THR A 207 7.65 5.35 -15.87
CA THR A 207 7.83 4.16 -15.02
C THR A 207 8.52 4.53 -13.70
N HIS A 208 9.53 5.42 -13.76
CA HIS A 208 10.21 5.91 -12.55
C HIS A 208 9.22 6.66 -11.64
N TRP A 209 8.48 7.62 -12.17
CA TRP A 209 7.52 8.41 -11.40
C TRP A 209 6.39 7.55 -10.82
N TYR A 210 5.91 6.57 -11.58
CA TYR A 210 4.96 5.60 -11.06
C TYR A 210 5.50 4.88 -9.83
N HIS A 211 6.73 4.34 -9.89
CA HIS A 211 7.33 3.65 -8.76
C HIS A 211 7.59 4.57 -7.56
N GLU A 212 8.02 5.82 -7.79
CA GLU A 212 8.21 6.81 -6.74
C GLU A 212 6.91 7.11 -6.00
N LEU A 213 5.81 7.38 -6.72
CA LEU A 213 4.52 7.67 -6.10
C LEU A 213 4.01 6.48 -5.27
N VAL A 214 4.20 5.27 -5.78
CA VAL A 214 3.82 4.03 -5.10
C VAL A 214 4.66 3.79 -3.83
N LEU A 215 5.97 4.05 -3.89
CA LEU A 215 6.87 4.00 -2.72
C LEU A 215 6.52 5.07 -1.69
N LEU A 216 6.30 6.31 -2.15
CA LEU A 216 5.95 7.43 -1.32
C LEU A 216 4.67 7.16 -0.53
N HIS A 217 3.67 6.55 -1.16
CA HIS A 217 2.44 6.14 -0.48
C HIS A 217 2.69 5.11 0.63
N ALA A 218 3.45 4.05 0.33
CA ALA A 218 3.75 3.01 1.31
C ALA A 218 4.59 3.56 2.47
N ALA A 219 5.61 4.36 2.18
CA ALA A 219 6.49 4.99 3.16
C ALA A 219 5.76 6.00 4.03
N ALA A 220 4.91 6.86 3.46
CA ALA A 220 4.07 7.79 4.22
C ALA A 220 3.11 7.03 5.16
N SER A 221 2.48 5.97 4.65
CA SER A 221 1.56 5.13 5.44
C SER A 221 2.28 4.44 6.60
N TYR A 222 3.49 3.91 6.37
CA TYR A 222 4.30 3.31 7.42
C TYR A 222 4.78 4.36 8.44
N ALA A 223 5.30 5.50 7.98
CA ALA A 223 5.83 6.55 8.85
C ALA A 223 4.78 7.03 9.86
N VAL A 224 3.53 7.19 9.41
CA VAL A 224 2.41 7.55 10.29
C VAL A 224 2.08 6.44 11.29
N GLN A 225 1.99 5.18 10.83
CA GLN A 225 1.59 4.05 11.68
C GLN A 225 2.66 3.62 12.68
N ALA A 226 3.93 3.75 12.31
CA ALA A 226 5.08 3.42 13.15
C ALA A 226 5.58 4.63 13.96
N GLU A 227 5.01 5.82 13.76
CA GLU A 227 5.47 7.10 14.32
C GLU A 227 6.96 7.39 14.00
N ASP A 228 7.43 6.93 12.83
CA ASP A 228 8.83 7.07 12.39
C ASP A 228 9.07 8.46 11.80
N ARG A 229 9.61 9.36 12.63
CA ARG A 229 9.95 10.74 12.25
C ARG A 229 11.06 10.83 11.19
N THR A 230 11.95 9.84 11.15
CA THR A 230 13.06 9.84 10.17
C THR A 230 12.51 9.53 8.80
N LEU A 231 11.67 8.49 8.69
CA LEU A 231 10.99 8.18 7.45
C LEU A 231 10.05 9.32 7.02
N ALA A 232 9.33 9.93 7.96
CA ALA A 232 8.44 11.05 7.67
C ALA A 232 9.20 12.24 7.05
N ALA A 233 10.41 12.55 7.52
CA ALA A 233 11.25 13.58 6.94
C ALA A 233 11.70 13.23 5.52
N ALA A 234 12.11 11.98 5.27
CA ALA A 234 12.48 11.50 3.94
C ALA A 234 11.29 11.54 2.95
N VAL A 235 10.10 11.13 3.41
CA VAL A 235 8.84 11.23 2.67
C VAL A 235 8.54 12.69 2.30
N ALA A 236 8.70 13.63 3.24
CA ALA A 236 8.47 15.04 2.97
C ALA A 236 9.43 15.60 1.91
N GLN A 237 10.72 15.27 2.00
CA GLN A 237 11.73 15.69 1.01
C GLN A 237 11.48 15.09 -0.38
N ASN A 238 11.11 13.81 -0.44
CA ASN A 238 10.76 13.15 -1.70
C ASN A 238 9.50 13.79 -2.32
N ALA A 239 8.46 14.02 -1.52
CA ALA A 239 7.23 14.68 -1.99
C ALA A 239 7.51 16.09 -2.53
N GLU A 240 8.31 16.89 -1.82
CA GLU A 240 8.73 18.22 -2.26
C GLU A 240 9.53 18.16 -3.57
N PHE A 241 10.47 17.21 -3.69
CA PHE A 241 11.21 16.98 -4.93
C PHE A 241 10.27 16.71 -6.10
N HIS A 242 9.30 15.80 -5.95
CA HIS A 242 8.35 15.49 -7.02
C HIS A 242 7.44 16.66 -7.35
N GLN A 243 6.98 17.43 -6.36
CA GLN A 243 6.22 18.66 -6.59
C GLN A 243 7.02 19.67 -7.44
N GLN A 244 8.34 19.80 -7.21
CA GLN A 244 9.18 20.75 -7.94
C GLN A 244 9.66 20.22 -9.30
N GLN A 245 9.96 18.93 -9.40
CA GLN A 245 10.75 18.35 -10.51
C GLN A 245 9.94 17.45 -11.44
N THR A 246 8.79 16.92 -10.99
CA THR A 246 7.92 16.10 -11.85
C THR A 246 6.66 16.82 -12.30
N GLN A 247 6.41 18.02 -11.77
CA GLN A 247 5.41 18.96 -12.30
C GLN A 247 5.96 20.13 -13.16
N PRO A 248 7.09 20.06 -13.89
CA PRO A 248 7.48 21.16 -14.77
C PRO A 248 6.90 20.93 -16.18
N ASP A 249 5.57 21.06 -16.36
CA ASP A 249 4.97 21.68 -17.57
C ASP A 249 3.41 21.66 -17.65
N HIS A 250 2.84 22.85 -17.92
CA HIS A 250 1.62 23.15 -18.69
C HIS A 250 0.19 22.96 -18.15
N ALA A 251 -0.04 22.66 -16.86
CA ALA A 251 -1.27 23.16 -16.24
C ALA A 251 -1.00 24.60 -15.80
N THR A 252 -1.19 25.56 -16.70
CA THR A 252 -1.51 26.92 -16.25
C THR A 252 -2.66 26.80 -15.22
N THR A 253 -2.91 27.83 -14.43
CA THR A 253 -4.16 27.93 -13.65
C THR A 253 -5.43 27.93 -14.53
N GLN A 254 -5.31 27.68 -15.84
CA GLN A 254 -6.37 27.55 -16.82
C GLN A 254 -6.11 26.34 -17.75
N PRO A 255 -6.53 25.13 -17.35
CA PRO A 255 -6.36 23.92 -18.18
C PRO A 255 -7.12 23.92 -19.53
N TRP A 256 -7.73 25.04 -19.92
CA TRP A 256 -8.51 25.22 -21.16
C TRP A 256 -8.32 26.59 -21.86
N ALA A 257 -7.24 27.33 -21.57
CA ALA A 257 -6.97 28.62 -22.24
C ALA A 257 -6.26 28.47 -23.58
#